data_AF-A0AAP6SJQ3-F1
#
_entry.id   AF-A0AAP6SJQ3-F1
#
_cell.length_a   1.000
_cell.length_b   1.000
_cell.length_c   1.000
_cell.angle_alpha   90.00
_cell.angle_beta   90.00
_cell.angle_gamma   90.00
#
_symmetry.space_group_name_H-M   'P 1'
#
loop_
_entity.id
_entity.type
_entity.pdbx_description
1 polymer ?
#
loop_
_entity_poly.entity_id
_entity_poly.type
_entity_poly.pdbx_seq_one_letter_code
_entity_poly.pdbx_strand_id
1 'polypeptide(L)' 'MNTLCENGYKKVSLSVDKTNYAVSMYRRFGFETIVEREHDYLMVKHLNRK' A
#
# COMPACT_ATOMS: atom_id res chain seq x y z
N MET A 1 1.74 20.76 6.83
CA MET A 1 1.19 19.50 7.38
C MET A 1 1.96 18.42 6.67
N ASN A 2 3.15 18.05 7.16
CA ASN A 2 4.17 17.32 6.39
C ASN A 2 3.74 15.90 5.99
N THR A 3 2.91 15.80 4.97
CA THR A 3 2.50 14.53 4.36
C THR A 3 3.70 13.83 3.72
N LEU A 4 3.66 12.51 3.56
CA LEU A 4 4.74 11.76 2.90
C LEU A 4 5.03 12.30 1.48
N CYS A 5 4.01 12.76 0.76
CA CYS A 5 4.17 13.44 -0.53
C CYS A 5 4.99 14.74 -0.41
N GLU A 6 4.70 15.58 0.59
CA GLU A 6 5.42 16.84 0.84
C GLU A 6 6.90 16.60 1.19
N ASN A 7 7.23 15.46 1.81
CA ASN A 7 8.60 15.06 2.11
C ASN A 7 9.30 14.35 0.93
N GLY A 8 8.70 14.31 -0.26
CA GLY A 8 9.31 13.73 -1.47
C GLY A 8 9.21 12.21 -1.59
N TYR A 9 8.45 11.53 -0.73
CA TYR A 9 8.23 10.08 -0.88
C TYR A 9 7.32 9.80 -2.07
N LYS A 10 7.80 8.97 -3.01
CA LYS A 10 7.09 8.63 -4.26
C LYS A 10 6.07 7.51 -4.10
N LYS A 11 6.21 6.69 -3.07
CA LYS A 11 5.37 5.52 -2.81
C LYS A 11 5.43 5.11 -1.35
N VAL A 12 4.42 4.35 -0.93
CA VAL A 12 4.38 3.68 0.37
C VAL A 12 4.06 2.20 0.16
N SER A 13 4.53 1.34 1.05
CA SER A 13 4.25 -0.09 1.01
C SER A 13 3.74 -0.59 2.35
N LEU A 14 3.02 -1.70 2.34
CA LEU A 14 2.60 -2.44 3.51
C LEU A 14 2.60 -3.95 3.24
N SER A 15 2.76 -4.75 4.29
CA SER A 15 2.46 -6.17 4.29
C SER A 15 1.10 -6.39 4.96
N VAL A 16 0.24 -7.21 4.35
CA VAL A 16 -1.06 -7.55 4.92
C VAL A 16 -1.32 -9.05 4.76
N ASP A 17 -1.65 -9.72 5.87
CA ASP A 17 -2.00 -11.14 5.87
C ASP A 17 -3.19 -11.40 4.93
N LYS A 18 -3.14 -12.53 4.20
CA LYS A 18 -4.19 -12.89 3.23
C LYS A 18 -5.58 -13.05 3.87
N THR A 19 -5.61 -13.44 5.14
CA THR A 19 -6.84 -13.62 5.92
C THR A 19 -7.36 -12.33 6.53
N ASN A 20 -6.57 -11.24 6.47
CA ASN A 20 -6.97 -9.97 7.03
C ASN A 20 -8.08 -9.31 6.20
N TYR A 21 -9.19 -8.96 6.86
CA TYR A 21 -10.35 -8.31 6.23
C TYR A 21 -9.99 -7.00 5.49
N ALA A 22 -8.93 -6.32 5.91
CA ALA A 22 -8.48 -5.06 5.33
C ALA A 22 -7.82 -5.18 3.95
N VAL A 23 -7.53 -6.39 3.44
CA VAL A 23 -6.96 -6.58 2.08
C VAL A 23 -7.81 -5.87 1.03
N SER A 24 -9.13 -6.05 1.10
CA SER A 24 -10.07 -5.39 0.18
C SER A 24 -10.06 -3.86 0.31
N MET A 25 -9.91 -3.37 1.55
CA MET A 25 -9.82 -1.94 1.86
C MET A 25 -8.56 -1.35 1.22
N TYR A 26 -7.39 -1.95 1.39
CA TYR A 26 -6.15 -1.45 0.80
C TYR A 26 -6.21 -1.38 -0.72
N ARG A 27 -6.76 -2.40 -1.39
CA ARG A 27 -7.02 -2.38 -2.84
C ARG A 27 -7.90 -1.19 -3.25
N ARG A 28 -9.00 -0.95 -2.52
CA ARG A 28 -9.88 0.22 -2.76
C ARG A 28 -9.19 1.56 -2.53
N PHE A 29 -8.21 1.63 -1.63
CA PHE A 29 -7.39 2.83 -1.40
C PHE A 29 -6.26 3.02 -2.42
N GLY A 30 -6.17 2.17 -3.44
CA GLY A 30 -5.17 2.27 -4.51
C GLY A 30 -3.84 1.63 -4.17
N PHE A 31 -3.82 0.66 -3.25
CA PHE A 31 -2.67 -0.22 -3.08
C PHE A 31 -2.77 -1.40 -4.06
N GLU A 32 -1.65 -1.72 -4.68
CA GLU A 32 -1.48 -2.81 -5.63
C GLU A 32 -0.59 -3.89 -5.03
N THR A 33 -0.96 -5.17 -5.19
CA THR A 33 -0.13 -6.28 -4.73
C THR A 33 1.07 -6.43 -5.67
N ILE A 34 2.29 -6.28 -5.13
CA ILE A 34 3.54 -6.43 -5.89
C ILE A 34 4.23 -7.77 -5.62
N VAL A 35 3.98 -8.38 -4.47
CA VAL A 35 4.42 -9.74 -4.14
C VAL A 35 3.32 -10.44 -3.37
N GLU A 36 2.97 -11.63 -3.81
CA GLU A 36 2.16 -12.56 -3.05
C GLU A 36 3.07 -13.62 -2.43
N ARG A 37 3.09 -13.70 -1.10
CA ARG A 37 3.84 -14.72 -0.35
C ARG A 37 2.88 -15.77 0.18
N GLU A 38 3.38 -16.74 0.92
CA GLU A 38 2.53 -17.79 1.49
C GLU A 38 1.45 -17.22 2.42
N HIS A 39 1.84 -16.31 3.32
CA HIS A 39 0.97 -15.79 4.39
C HIS A 39 0.46 -14.36 4.16
N ASP A 40 1.21 -13.52 3.46
CA ASP A 40 0.89 -12.10 3.28
C ASP A 40 1.02 -11.62 1.82
N TYR A 41 0.37 -10.49 1.55
CA TYR A 41 0.60 -9.68 0.36
C TYR A 41 1.51 -8.50 0.73
N LEU A 42 2.58 -8.30 -0.03
CA LEU A 42 3.29 -7.03 -0.07
C LEU A 42 2.59 -6.13 -1.09
N MET A 43 2.07 -5.01 -0.61
CA MET A 43 1.31 -4.06 -1.43
C MET A 43 2.01 -2.69 -1.48
N VAL A 44 1.83 -1.96 -2.57
CA VAL A 44 2.40 -0.63 -2.78
C VAL A 44 1.33 0.35 -3.25
N LYS A 45 1.40 1.59 -2.78
CA LYS A 45 0.61 2.71 -3.31
C LYS A 45 1.54 3.81 -3.78
N HIS A 46 1.32 4.27 -5.00
CA HIS A 46 2.00 5.41 -5.56
C HIS A 46 1.44 6.71 -4.97
N LEU A 47 2.34 7.54 -4.46
CA LEU A 47 2.02 8.85 -3.92
C LEU A 47 2.16 9.86 -5.06
N ASN A 48 1.07 10.08 -5.80
CA ASN A 48 1.06 11.09 -6.86
C ASN A 48 1.07 12.49 -6.23
N ARG A 49 1.96 13.34 -6.72
CA ARG A 49 1.88 14.78 -6.49
C ARG A 49 0.71 15.29 -7.33
N LYS A 50 -0.35 15.76 -6.68
CA LYS A 50 -1.37 16.55 -7.38
C LYS A 50 -0.76 17.85 -7.89
#